data_AF-A0A2Y9FPZ7-F1
#
_entry.id   AF-A0A2Y9FPZ7-F1
#
_cell.length_a   1.000
_cell.length_b   1.000
_cell.length_c   1.000
_cell.angle_alpha   90.00
_cell.angle_beta   90.00
_cell.angle_gamma   90.00
#
_symmetry.space_group_name_H-M   'P 1'
#
loop_
_entity.id
_entity.type
_entity.pdbx_description
1 polymer ?
#
loop_
_entity_poly.entity_id
_entity_poly.type
_entity_poly.pdbx_seq_one_letter_code
_entity_poly.pdbx_strand_id
1 'polypeptide(L)'
;MISPCSPSLELPIPPPQNPASQAPIIPPPPLPPNLPKLAFPPSPSSLQTPIPPPPPLPPPPATTRFSPPHVFGLEKSQLLKEALERAGPVPRSREDVKRLLKLHKNRFRSDLQWILFCADLPSLIQEGPQCGLVALWMAGALLAPLSGTPLERLVQVAMERGYTAQGEMFSVTDMGRLAQEALGCQAEVLYGGLGAPNRDHVLQHLVTGHPLLIPYDEDFNHEPCQRKGHKAHWAVSAGVLLGVQGVPSLGYEEDPELPGLFHPAPGTPRPPPSLPEEGSPGAVYLLAKQGKSWHYQLWDYEQVRDSNLQLTDFSPSRAADGREYVVPVGGVQAGLCGQALLLRPQDSGR
;
A
#
# COMPACT_ATOMS: atom_id res chain seq x y z
N MET A 1 -25.25 -48.81 17.85
CA MET A 1 -24.64 -49.76 16.90
C MET A 1 -24.64 -49.06 15.55
N ILE A 2 -23.55 -48.68 14.88
CA ILE A 2 -22.10 -48.87 15.03
C ILE A 2 -21.48 -47.69 14.27
N SER A 3 -20.44 -47.05 14.82
CA SER A 3 -19.67 -45.97 14.21
C SER A 3 -18.68 -46.54 13.17
N PRO A 4 -18.35 -45.86 12.06
CA PRO A 4 -17.15 -46.19 11.29
C PRO A 4 -15.96 -45.35 11.78
N CYS A 5 -14.89 -46.04 12.12
CA CYS A 5 -13.59 -45.50 12.53
C CYS A 5 -12.83 -44.88 11.35
N SER A 6 -12.18 -43.75 11.60
CA SER A 6 -11.11 -43.20 10.76
C SER A 6 -9.80 -44.00 10.95
N PRO A 7 -8.98 -44.22 9.90
CA PRO A 7 -7.65 -44.78 10.08
C PRO A 7 -6.65 -43.71 10.56
N SER A 8 -5.85 -44.05 11.57
CA SER A 8 -4.69 -43.28 12.02
C SER A 8 -3.63 -43.22 10.91
N LEU A 9 -3.26 -42.01 10.49
CA LEU A 9 -2.09 -41.77 9.66
C LEU A 9 -0.86 -41.63 10.57
N GLU A 10 0.03 -42.60 10.43
CA GLU A 10 1.33 -42.73 11.07
C GLU A 10 2.30 -41.66 10.52
N LEU A 11 2.98 -40.94 11.42
CA LEU A 11 3.98 -39.92 11.06
C LEU A 11 5.25 -40.59 10.50
N PRO A 12 5.85 -40.10 9.41
CA PRO A 12 7.10 -40.64 8.90
C PRO A 12 8.27 -40.35 9.85
N ILE A 13 9.01 -41.40 10.19
CA ILE A 13 10.28 -41.37 10.94
C ILE A 13 11.34 -40.62 10.10
N PRO A 14 12.10 -39.67 10.67
CA PRO A 14 13.17 -39.00 9.94
C PRO A 14 14.37 -39.94 9.71
N PRO A 15 15.06 -39.84 8.56
CA PRO A 15 16.23 -40.68 8.26
C PRO A 15 17.43 -40.33 9.14
N PRO A 16 18.38 -41.26 9.36
CA PRO A 16 19.52 -41.05 10.22
C PRO A 16 20.49 -40.00 9.66
N GLN A 17 20.99 -39.15 10.56
CA GLN A 17 22.04 -38.17 10.26
C GLN A 17 23.33 -38.89 9.84
N ASN A 18 23.80 -38.61 8.63
CA ASN A 18 25.16 -38.96 8.23
C ASN A 18 26.16 -37.92 8.76
N PRO A 19 27.37 -38.34 9.16
CA PRO A 19 28.37 -37.46 9.75
C PRO A 19 28.88 -36.41 8.76
N ALA A 20 29.15 -35.21 9.28
CA ALA A 20 29.76 -34.11 8.55
C ALA A 20 31.05 -34.53 7.84
N SER A 21 31.10 -34.29 6.53
CA SER A 21 32.31 -34.45 5.73
C SER A 21 33.30 -33.34 6.10
N GLN A 22 34.38 -33.69 6.79
CA GLN A 22 35.49 -32.79 7.10
C GLN A 22 36.21 -32.40 5.80
N ALA A 23 36.27 -31.10 5.49
CA ALA A 23 37.13 -30.57 4.45
C ALA A 23 38.60 -30.61 4.90
N PRO A 24 39.58 -30.95 4.04
CA PRO A 24 40.99 -30.91 4.42
C PRO A 24 41.45 -29.46 4.57
N ILE A 25 42.00 -29.12 5.74
CA ILE A 25 42.70 -27.85 5.99
C ILE A 25 44.08 -27.96 5.33
N ILE A 26 44.30 -27.19 4.27
CA ILE A 26 45.60 -27.03 3.62
C ILE A 26 46.33 -25.86 4.32
N PRO A 27 47.57 -26.04 4.84
CA PRO A 27 48.35 -24.95 5.41
C PRO A 27 49.02 -24.12 4.29
N PRO A 28 49.22 -22.79 4.49
CA PRO A 28 49.91 -21.96 3.52
C PRO A 28 51.44 -22.22 3.50
N PRO A 29 52.13 -21.99 2.37
CA PRO A 29 53.56 -22.24 2.23
C PRO A 29 54.43 -21.17 2.94
N PRO A 30 55.68 -21.49 3.31
CA PRO A 30 56.57 -20.58 4.04
C PRO A 30 57.24 -19.54 3.12
N LEU A 31 57.47 -18.34 3.67
CA LEU A 31 58.24 -17.27 3.05
C LEU A 31 59.76 -17.53 3.16
N PRO A 32 60.58 -17.21 2.12
CA PRO A 32 62.03 -17.37 2.17
C PRO A 32 62.76 -16.19 2.86
N PRO A 33 63.97 -16.39 3.41
CA PRO A 33 64.70 -15.41 4.21
C PRO A 33 65.73 -14.56 3.43
N ASN A 34 65.76 -13.26 3.77
CA ASN A 34 66.88 -12.31 3.97
C ASN A 34 67.98 -12.00 2.92
N LEU A 35 68.26 -10.67 2.86
CA LEU A 35 69.52 -9.88 2.71
C LEU A 35 69.78 -9.11 1.39
N PRO A 36 70.53 -7.97 1.38
CA PRO A 36 71.07 -7.16 2.49
C PRO A 36 70.79 -5.64 2.42
N LYS A 37 70.98 -4.98 3.58
CA LYS A 37 71.01 -3.52 3.82
C LYS A 37 72.21 -2.85 3.12
N LEU A 38 71.96 -1.74 2.42
CA LEU A 38 72.99 -0.76 2.09
C LEU A 38 73.00 0.36 3.14
N ALA A 39 74.16 0.57 3.74
CA ALA A 39 74.47 1.63 4.69
C ALA A 39 74.74 2.95 3.96
N PHE A 40 74.31 4.07 4.56
CA PHE A 40 74.80 5.42 4.24
C PHE A 40 75.48 6.03 5.48
N PRO A 41 76.55 6.84 5.29
CA PRO A 41 77.42 7.33 6.37
C PRO A 41 76.84 8.57 7.10
N PRO A 42 77.41 9.00 8.25
CA PRO A 42 76.84 10.06 9.07
C PRO A 42 77.36 11.48 8.75
N SER A 43 76.43 12.43 8.87
CA SER A 43 76.45 13.87 9.29
C SER A 43 77.64 14.80 8.98
N PRO A 44 77.37 16.12 8.80
CA PRO A 44 77.50 16.98 9.99
C PRO A 44 76.43 18.06 10.15
N SER A 45 76.27 18.46 11.41
CA SER A 45 75.34 19.45 11.96
C SER A 45 75.56 20.87 11.45
N SER A 46 74.47 21.60 11.21
CA SER A 46 74.45 23.06 11.26
C SER A 46 73.16 23.54 11.94
N LEU A 47 73.35 24.42 12.91
CA LEU A 47 72.34 25.04 13.76
C LEU A 47 71.33 25.83 12.92
N GLN A 48 70.05 25.43 12.92
CA GLN A 48 68.94 26.31 12.57
C GLN A 48 67.83 26.19 13.61
N THR A 49 67.46 27.35 14.16
CA THR A 49 66.40 27.62 15.12
C THR A 49 65.05 27.01 14.71
N PRO A 50 64.24 26.47 15.65
CA PRO A 50 62.94 25.91 15.31
C PRO A 50 61.95 27.03 14.92
N ILE A 51 61.42 26.95 13.70
CA ILE A 51 60.26 27.73 13.26
C ILE A 51 59.04 27.16 14.00
N PRO A 52 58.18 27.99 14.65
CA PRO A 52 56.97 27.49 15.28
C PRO A 52 56.03 26.89 14.22
N PRO A 53 55.32 25.78 14.51
CA PRO A 53 54.39 25.19 13.57
C PRO A 53 53.26 26.19 13.26
N PRO A 54 52.75 26.23 12.01
CA PRO A 54 51.58 27.03 11.68
C PRO A 54 50.37 26.59 12.53
N PRO A 55 49.43 27.51 12.84
CA PRO A 55 48.22 27.16 13.56
C PRO A 55 47.44 26.08 12.80
N PRO A 56 46.72 25.18 13.50
CA PRO A 56 45.95 24.14 12.84
C PRO A 56 44.89 24.77 11.93
N LEU A 57 44.81 24.28 10.70
CA LEU A 57 43.75 24.66 9.77
C LEU A 57 42.37 24.31 10.37
N PRO A 58 41.34 25.15 10.16
CA PRO A 58 39.98 24.79 10.56
C PRO A 58 39.57 23.47 9.89
N PRO A 59 38.78 22.62 10.57
CA PRO A 59 38.37 21.35 10.01
C PRO A 59 37.63 21.59 8.69
N PRO A 60 37.86 20.74 7.66
CA PRO A 60 37.09 20.84 6.43
C PRO A 60 35.60 20.63 6.77
N PRO A 61 34.66 21.28 6.05
CA PRO A 61 33.25 21.02 6.25
C PRO A 61 33.02 19.52 6.08
N ALA A 62 32.34 18.91 7.05
CA ALA A 62 32.04 17.48 7.05
C ALA A 62 31.45 17.11 5.69
N THR A 63 32.27 16.49 4.85
CA THR A 63 31.82 15.99 3.56
C THR A 63 31.19 14.64 3.84
N THR A 64 30.02 14.66 4.46
CA THR A 64 29.06 13.56 4.34
C THR A 64 28.64 13.51 2.88
N ARG A 65 29.46 12.91 2.02
CA ARG A 65 28.97 12.26 0.81
C ARG A 65 28.25 10.99 1.24
N PHE A 66 27.15 11.16 1.95
CA PHE A 66 26.01 10.30 1.68
C PHE A 66 25.49 10.80 0.35
N SER A 67 25.94 10.17 -0.74
CA SER A 67 25.10 10.15 -1.92
C SER A 67 23.75 9.63 -1.43
N PRO A 68 22.64 10.39 -1.55
CA PRO A 68 21.35 9.83 -1.22
C PRO A 68 21.23 8.52 -2.01
N PRO A 69 20.66 7.45 -1.41
CA PRO A 69 20.45 6.22 -2.16
C PRO A 69 19.81 6.62 -3.48
N HIS A 70 20.35 6.13 -4.60
CA HIS A 70 19.77 6.39 -5.90
C HIS A 70 18.37 5.76 -5.92
N VAL A 71 17.36 6.53 -5.50
CA VAL A 71 15.97 6.12 -5.47
C VAL A 71 15.51 6.18 -6.91
N PHE A 72 15.65 5.05 -7.59
CA PHE A 72 15.13 4.83 -8.93
C PHE A 72 13.64 5.21 -8.95
N GLY A 73 13.28 6.25 -9.71
CA GLY A 73 11.90 6.73 -9.83
C GLY A 73 11.67 8.18 -9.40
N LEU A 74 12.59 8.84 -8.69
CA LEU A 74 12.43 10.25 -8.30
C LEU A 74 12.30 11.19 -9.50
N GLU A 75 13.10 11.01 -10.54
CA GLU A 75 13.03 11.87 -11.73
C GLU A 75 11.72 11.67 -12.52
N LYS A 76 11.20 10.44 -12.60
CA LYS A 76 9.90 10.17 -13.25
C LYS A 76 8.73 10.66 -12.40
N SER A 77 8.83 10.56 -11.07
CA SER A 77 7.86 11.12 -10.11
C SER A 77 7.83 12.64 -10.20
N GLN A 78 9.01 13.29 -10.21
CA GLN A 78 9.15 14.73 -10.35
C GLN A 78 8.63 15.22 -11.70
N LEU A 79 8.98 14.58 -12.82
CA LEU A 79 8.45 14.95 -14.14
C LEU A 79 6.93 14.75 -14.22
N LEU A 80 6.38 13.68 -13.64
CA LEU A 80 4.93 13.45 -13.57
C LEU A 80 4.26 14.50 -12.68
N LYS A 81 4.84 14.80 -11.51
CA LYS A 81 4.37 15.80 -10.56
C LYS A 81 4.39 17.19 -11.18
N GLU A 82 5.49 17.59 -11.82
CA GLU A 82 5.61 18.86 -12.54
C GLU A 82 4.65 18.95 -13.73
N ALA A 83 4.50 17.88 -14.51
CA ALA A 83 3.53 17.83 -15.61
C ALA A 83 2.09 17.98 -15.10
N LEU A 84 1.79 17.43 -13.93
CA LEU A 84 0.46 17.52 -13.29
C LEU A 84 0.21 18.83 -12.57
N GLU A 85 1.21 19.40 -11.89
CA GLU A 85 1.15 20.76 -11.36
C GLU A 85 0.92 21.79 -12.49
N ARG A 86 1.45 21.52 -13.69
CA ARG A 86 1.18 22.31 -14.91
C ARG A 86 -0.19 22.05 -15.55
N ALA A 87 -0.82 20.90 -15.29
CA ALA A 87 -2.10 20.52 -15.87
C ALA A 87 -3.32 21.23 -15.23
N GLY A 88 -3.10 22.02 -14.18
CA GLY A 88 -4.11 22.81 -13.49
C GLY A 88 -4.51 22.21 -12.13
N PRO A 89 -5.43 22.86 -11.39
CA PRO A 89 -5.83 22.41 -10.07
C PRO A 89 -6.45 21.00 -10.14
N VAL A 90 -6.14 20.18 -9.14
CA VAL A 90 -6.72 18.84 -8.98
C VAL A 90 -8.23 18.94 -9.12
N PRO A 91 -8.86 18.17 -10.03
CA PRO A 91 -10.31 18.16 -10.15
C PRO A 91 -10.93 17.92 -8.79
N ARG A 92 -11.91 18.75 -8.42
CA ARG A 92 -12.74 18.47 -7.25
C ARG A 92 -13.35 17.07 -7.43
N SER A 93 -13.36 16.31 -6.34
CA SER A 93 -13.64 14.87 -6.35
C SER A 93 -14.97 14.54 -7.09
N ARG A 94 -16.02 15.32 -6.83
CA ARG A 94 -17.32 15.17 -7.49
C ARG A 94 -17.27 15.33 -9.02
N GLU A 95 -16.56 16.32 -9.52
CA GLU A 95 -16.42 16.60 -10.96
C GLU A 95 -15.62 15.50 -11.65
N ASP A 96 -14.59 14.97 -10.99
CA ASP A 96 -13.79 13.84 -11.49
C ASP A 96 -14.63 12.57 -11.64
N VAL A 97 -15.43 12.25 -10.60
CA VAL A 97 -16.35 11.11 -10.63
C VAL A 97 -17.41 11.30 -11.70
N LYS A 98 -18.02 12.49 -11.82
CA LYS A 98 -18.99 12.77 -12.89
C LYS A 98 -18.39 12.56 -14.29
N ARG A 99 -17.15 13.04 -14.51
CA ARG A 99 -16.43 12.82 -15.78
C ARG A 99 -16.23 11.32 -16.03
N LEU A 100 -15.78 10.59 -15.02
CA LEU A 100 -15.55 9.15 -15.08
C LEU A 100 -16.84 8.37 -15.44
N LEU A 101 -17.96 8.68 -14.79
CA LEU A 101 -19.25 8.03 -15.06
C LEU A 101 -19.75 8.34 -16.48
N LYS A 102 -19.57 9.58 -16.98
CA LYS A 102 -19.88 9.93 -18.38
C LYS A 102 -19.04 9.13 -19.39
N LEU A 103 -17.75 8.96 -19.12
CA LEU A 103 -16.84 8.17 -19.96
C LEU A 103 -17.21 6.69 -19.98
N HIS A 104 -17.67 6.15 -18.85
CA HIS A 104 -18.05 4.75 -18.70
C HIS A 104 -19.54 4.47 -18.83
N LYS A 105 -20.34 5.41 -19.35
CA LYS A 105 -21.81 5.26 -19.47
C LYS A 105 -22.25 3.97 -20.18
N ASN A 106 -21.45 3.47 -21.11
CA ASN A 106 -21.74 2.26 -21.86
C ASN A 106 -21.61 0.97 -21.02
N ARG A 107 -20.96 1.03 -19.84
CA ARG A 107 -20.93 -0.08 -18.86
C ARG A 107 -22.22 -0.14 -18.04
N PHE A 108 -23.06 0.88 -18.10
CA PHE A 108 -24.29 0.96 -17.33
C PHE A 108 -25.44 0.30 -18.09
N ARG A 109 -25.88 -0.82 -17.53
CA ARG A 109 -27.09 -1.53 -17.92
C ARG A 109 -28.31 -0.62 -17.82
N SER A 110 -29.09 -0.57 -18.89
CA SER A 110 -30.30 0.25 -19.01
C SER A 110 -31.51 -0.32 -18.26
N ASP A 111 -31.45 -1.58 -17.85
CA ASP A 111 -32.48 -2.22 -17.03
C ASP A 111 -32.28 -2.00 -15.52
N LEU A 112 -31.21 -1.29 -15.14
CA LEU A 112 -30.91 -0.93 -13.75
C LEU A 112 -31.01 0.58 -13.55
N GLN A 113 -31.33 0.96 -12.33
CA GLN A 113 -31.12 2.30 -11.81
C GLN A 113 -29.83 2.32 -11.00
N TRP A 114 -29.11 3.44 -11.03
CA TRP A 114 -27.77 3.53 -10.45
C TRP A 114 -27.76 4.49 -9.27
N ILE A 115 -27.21 4.08 -8.14
CA ILE A 115 -27.07 4.95 -6.96
C ILE A 115 -25.59 5.13 -6.65
N LEU A 116 -25.13 6.38 -6.62
CA LEU A 116 -23.76 6.74 -6.27
C LEU A 116 -23.65 7.17 -4.81
N PHE A 117 -22.80 6.49 -4.06
CA PHE A 117 -22.28 6.97 -2.78
C PHE A 117 -20.80 7.28 -2.97
N CYS A 118 -20.36 8.50 -2.69
CA CYS A 118 -18.96 8.86 -2.80
C CYS A 118 -18.61 9.96 -1.80
N ALA A 119 -17.66 9.68 -0.92
CA ALA A 119 -17.02 10.69 -0.10
C ALA A 119 -15.80 11.27 -0.83
N ASP A 120 -15.50 12.54 -0.55
CA ASP A 120 -14.43 13.26 -1.22
C ASP A 120 -13.06 12.87 -0.67
N LEU A 121 -12.27 12.16 -1.48
CA LEU A 121 -10.89 11.81 -1.15
C LEU A 121 -9.91 12.78 -1.83
N PRO A 122 -8.83 13.21 -1.16
CA PRO A 122 -7.74 13.89 -1.82
C PRO A 122 -6.98 12.93 -2.75
N SER A 123 -6.08 13.47 -3.56
CA SER A 123 -5.18 12.70 -4.42
C SER A 123 -3.74 13.09 -4.10
N LEU A 124 -2.85 12.10 -4.09
CA LEU A 124 -1.42 12.27 -3.88
C LEU A 124 -0.67 11.23 -4.70
N ILE A 125 0.31 11.66 -5.49
CA ILE A 125 1.20 10.76 -6.20
C ILE A 125 2.30 10.30 -5.25
N GLN A 126 2.43 8.99 -5.10
CA GLN A 126 3.43 8.34 -4.28
C GLN A 126 4.82 8.51 -4.87
N GLU A 127 5.81 8.58 -3.98
CA GLU A 127 7.22 8.47 -4.35
C GLU A 127 7.78 7.17 -3.77
N GLY A 128 8.40 6.35 -4.62
CA GLY A 128 8.91 5.04 -4.18
C GLY A 128 7.81 4.03 -3.79
N PRO A 129 8.08 3.10 -2.86
CA PRO A 129 7.19 1.98 -2.54
C PRO A 129 6.03 2.33 -1.59
N GLN A 130 5.59 3.59 -1.53
CA GLN A 130 4.69 4.11 -0.50
C GLN A 130 3.17 3.93 -0.77
N CYS A 131 2.77 3.04 -1.67
CA CYS A 131 1.38 2.91 -2.11
C CYS A 131 0.36 2.76 -0.97
N GLY A 132 0.66 1.91 0.02
CA GLY A 132 -0.19 1.69 1.18
C GLY A 132 -0.30 2.92 2.08
N LEU A 133 0.82 3.59 2.33
CA LEU A 133 0.86 4.79 3.19
C LEU A 133 0.15 5.98 2.53
N VAL A 134 0.27 6.11 1.20
CA VAL A 134 -0.46 7.11 0.43
C VAL A 134 -1.97 6.81 0.44
N ALA A 135 -2.37 5.56 0.28
CA ALA A 135 -3.79 5.17 0.38
C ALA A 135 -4.36 5.46 1.79
N LEU A 136 -3.59 5.15 2.85
CA LEU A 136 -3.96 5.48 4.22
C LEU A 136 -4.05 7.00 4.45
N TRP A 137 -3.11 7.77 3.91
CA TRP A 137 -3.14 9.23 3.98
C TRP A 137 -4.39 9.80 3.31
N MET A 138 -4.74 9.31 2.12
CA MET A 138 -5.97 9.69 1.42
C MET A 138 -7.21 9.38 2.28
N ALA A 139 -7.27 8.20 2.90
CA ALA A 139 -8.35 7.82 3.82
C ALA A 139 -8.43 8.74 5.05
N GLY A 140 -7.29 9.20 5.57
CA GLY A 140 -7.22 10.07 6.74
C GLY A 140 -8.04 11.36 6.64
N ALA A 141 -8.24 11.89 5.43
CA ALA A 141 -9.09 13.06 5.19
C ALA A 141 -10.56 12.86 5.62
N LEU A 142 -11.04 11.60 5.60
CA LEU A 142 -12.40 11.25 6.03
C LEU A 142 -12.49 10.85 7.50
N LEU A 143 -11.35 10.56 8.15
CA LEU A 143 -11.30 10.01 9.50
C LEU A 143 -11.06 11.08 10.56
N ALA A 144 -10.22 12.07 10.23
CA ALA A 144 -9.88 13.18 11.11
C ALA A 144 -9.67 14.47 10.30
N PRO A 145 -10.75 15.09 9.77
CA PRO A 145 -10.65 16.22 8.84
C PRO A 145 -9.91 17.45 9.40
N LEU A 146 -9.82 17.57 10.72
CA LEU A 146 -9.20 18.71 11.42
C LEU A 146 -7.73 18.46 11.82
N SER A 147 -7.25 17.22 11.76
CA SER A 147 -5.95 16.84 12.35
C SER A 147 -4.79 16.86 11.34
N GLY A 148 -5.09 16.78 10.04
CA GLY A 148 -4.12 17.06 8.96
C GLY A 148 -2.78 16.33 9.07
N THR A 149 -2.78 15.03 9.42
CA THR A 149 -1.54 14.25 9.58
C THR A 149 -0.76 14.20 8.26
N PRO A 150 0.48 14.72 8.20
CA PRO A 150 1.29 14.70 6.99
C PRO A 150 1.75 13.27 6.66
N LEU A 151 1.96 12.95 5.38
CA LEU A 151 2.38 11.62 4.94
C LEU A 151 3.70 11.22 5.61
N GLU A 152 4.62 12.16 5.78
CA GLU A 152 5.92 11.98 6.41
C GLU A 152 5.78 11.42 7.83
N ARG A 153 4.73 11.83 8.56
CA ARG A 153 4.45 11.29 9.90
C ARG A 153 4.02 9.83 9.83
N LEU A 154 3.19 9.45 8.85
CA LEU A 154 2.78 8.05 8.65
C LEU A 154 3.99 7.17 8.32
N VAL A 155 4.87 7.63 7.42
CA VAL A 155 6.11 6.93 7.06
C VAL A 155 7.00 6.77 8.29
N GLN A 156 7.22 7.85 9.04
CA GLN A 156 8.06 7.82 10.24
C GLN A 156 7.55 6.80 11.27
N VAL A 157 6.26 6.84 11.62
CA VAL A 157 5.69 5.89 12.59
C VAL A 157 5.78 4.46 12.08
N ALA A 158 5.50 4.22 10.79
CA ALA A 158 5.61 2.88 10.21
C ALA A 158 7.04 2.32 10.30
N MET A 159 8.06 3.16 10.07
CA MET A 159 9.47 2.77 10.21
C MET A 159 9.87 2.54 11.67
N GLU A 160 9.48 3.44 12.58
CA GLU A 160 9.76 3.32 14.03
C GLU A 160 9.15 2.04 14.63
N ARG A 161 7.98 1.63 14.13
CA ARG A 161 7.30 0.39 14.54
C ARG A 161 7.80 -0.86 13.82
N GLY A 162 8.68 -0.71 12.82
CA GLY A 162 9.21 -1.81 12.03
C GLY A 162 8.17 -2.46 11.11
N TYR A 163 7.13 -1.73 10.71
CA TYR A 163 6.13 -2.19 9.74
C TYR A 163 6.62 -2.08 8.30
N THR A 164 7.65 -1.27 8.07
CA THR A 164 8.22 -0.99 6.75
C THR A 164 9.70 -0.66 6.86
N ALA A 165 10.49 -1.01 5.84
CA ALA A 165 11.88 -0.60 5.72
C ALA A 165 12.02 0.69 4.88
N GLN A 166 11.19 0.85 3.83
CA GLN A 166 11.33 1.93 2.84
C GLN A 166 10.00 2.64 2.50
N GLY A 167 8.89 2.23 3.11
CA GLY A 167 7.54 2.72 2.85
C GLY A 167 6.59 1.68 2.25
N GLU A 168 7.08 0.49 1.89
CA GLU A 168 6.23 -0.64 1.53
C GLU A 168 5.30 -1.05 2.68
N MET A 169 4.15 -1.66 2.37
CA MET A 169 3.28 -2.24 3.38
C MET A 169 2.76 -3.60 2.91
N PHE A 170 3.16 -4.67 3.60
CA PHE A 170 2.81 -6.06 3.27
C PHE A 170 1.88 -6.71 4.31
N SER A 171 1.29 -5.92 5.21
CA SER A 171 0.46 -6.41 6.32
C SER A 171 -0.74 -5.51 6.52
N VAL A 172 -1.95 -6.06 6.34
CA VAL A 172 -3.19 -5.32 6.64
C VAL A 172 -3.34 -5.06 8.14
N THR A 173 -2.85 -6.00 8.97
CA THR A 173 -2.87 -5.86 10.42
C THR A 173 -1.97 -4.71 10.89
N ASP A 174 -0.76 -4.59 10.35
CA ASP A 174 0.14 -3.48 10.70
C ASP A 174 -0.34 -2.15 10.12
N MET A 175 -0.95 -2.15 8.94
CA MET A 175 -1.66 -0.97 8.42
C MET A 175 -2.77 -0.50 9.37
N GLY A 176 -3.54 -1.42 9.94
CA GLY A 176 -4.57 -1.11 10.94
C GLY A 176 -4.00 -0.48 12.20
N ARG A 177 -2.92 -1.05 12.75
CA ARG A 177 -2.22 -0.50 13.92
C ARG A 177 -1.66 0.90 13.64
N LEU A 178 -1.06 1.09 12.46
CA LEU A 178 -0.57 2.39 12.03
C LEU A 178 -1.70 3.43 11.93
N ALA A 179 -2.84 3.04 11.35
CA ALA A 179 -4.00 3.91 11.23
C ALA A 179 -4.51 4.36 12.62
N GLN A 180 -4.67 3.41 13.55
CA GLN A 180 -5.09 3.69 14.92
C GLN A 180 -4.12 4.64 15.63
N GLU A 181 -2.81 4.38 15.54
CA GLU A 181 -1.80 5.15 16.24
C GLU A 181 -1.60 6.55 15.65
N ALA A 182 -1.50 6.67 14.33
CA ALA A 182 -1.10 7.91 13.68
C ALA A 182 -2.29 8.81 13.29
N LEU A 183 -3.48 8.23 13.12
CA LEU A 183 -4.70 8.98 12.76
C LEU A 183 -5.74 9.03 13.88
N GLY A 184 -5.59 8.22 14.94
CA GLY A 184 -6.57 8.17 16.03
C GLY A 184 -7.95 7.72 15.54
N CYS A 185 -7.99 6.74 14.63
CA CYS A 185 -9.22 6.20 14.06
C CYS A 185 -9.49 4.78 14.55
N GLN A 186 -10.71 4.28 14.32
CA GLN A 186 -11.01 2.86 14.48
C GLN A 186 -10.58 2.10 13.23
N ALA A 187 -10.01 0.92 13.41
CA ALA A 187 -9.58 0.06 12.33
C ALA A 187 -10.08 -1.37 12.56
N GLU A 188 -10.66 -1.97 11.53
CA GLU A 188 -11.19 -3.33 11.54
C GLU A 188 -10.59 -4.09 10.35
N VAL A 189 -9.86 -5.17 10.64
CA VAL A 189 -9.28 -6.04 9.62
C VAL A 189 -10.31 -7.09 9.24
N LEU A 190 -10.60 -7.18 7.95
CA LEU A 190 -11.39 -8.25 7.38
C LEU A 190 -10.49 -9.39 6.95
N TYR A 191 -10.96 -10.62 7.13
CA TYR A 191 -10.31 -11.85 6.67
C TYR A 191 -11.28 -12.66 5.81
N GLY A 192 -10.76 -13.42 4.84
CA GLY A 192 -11.57 -14.26 3.95
C GLY A 192 -12.04 -13.58 2.66
N GLY A 193 -11.50 -12.40 2.34
CA GLY A 193 -11.76 -11.65 1.11
C GLY A 193 -12.96 -10.71 1.21
N LEU A 194 -13.32 -10.12 0.06
CA LEU A 194 -14.42 -9.15 -0.06
C LEU A 194 -15.77 -9.79 -0.41
N GLY A 195 -15.82 -11.10 -0.68
CA GLY A 195 -17.07 -11.84 -0.91
C GLY A 195 -17.82 -12.15 0.38
N ALA A 196 -18.82 -13.03 0.32
CA ALA A 196 -19.49 -13.53 1.53
C ALA A 196 -18.49 -14.18 2.51
N PRO A 197 -18.61 -13.94 3.83
CA PRO A 197 -19.67 -13.19 4.51
C PRO A 197 -19.44 -11.67 4.62
N ASN A 198 -18.29 -11.15 4.15
CA ASN A 198 -17.87 -9.76 4.36
C ASN A 198 -18.56 -8.77 3.42
N ARG A 199 -19.07 -9.23 2.28
CA ARG A 199 -19.59 -8.39 1.20
C ARG A 199 -20.56 -7.32 1.67
N ASP A 200 -21.63 -7.71 2.36
CA ASP A 200 -22.67 -6.76 2.78
C ASP A 200 -22.15 -5.75 3.80
N HIS A 201 -21.25 -6.18 4.70
CA HIS A 201 -20.57 -5.31 5.66
C HIS A 201 -19.69 -4.28 4.95
N VAL A 202 -18.94 -4.69 3.93
CA VAL A 202 -18.11 -3.80 3.08
C VAL A 202 -19.00 -2.78 2.35
N LEU A 203 -20.09 -3.22 1.73
CA LEU A 203 -20.98 -2.32 0.99
C LEU A 203 -21.67 -1.33 1.93
N GLN A 204 -22.16 -1.80 3.09
CA GLN A 204 -22.74 -0.92 4.09
C GLN A 204 -21.71 0.10 4.60
N HIS A 205 -20.47 -0.31 4.83
CA HIS A 205 -19.38 0.58 5.22
C HIS A 205 -19.14 1.70 4.19
N LEU A 206 -19.10 1.37 2.90
CA LEU A 206 -18.94 2.35 1.83
C LEU A 206 -20.17 3.26 1.65
N VAL A 207 -21.38 2.73 1.79
CA VAL A 207 -22.64 3.50 1.75
C VAL A 207 -22.72 4.52 2.91
N THR A 208 -22.07 4.22 4.05
CA THR A 208 -21.92 5.18 5.16
C THR A 208 -20.88 6.27 4.90
N GLY A 209 -20.08 6.15 3.84
CA GLY A 209 -19.05 7.12 3.47
C GLY A 209 -17.71 6.90 4.17
N HIS A 210 -17.50 5.73 4.77
CA HIS A 210 -16.24 5.39 5.43
C HIS A 210 -15.22 4.78 4.45
N PRO A 211 -13.92 5.04 4.64
CA PRO A 211 -12.89 4.53 3.75
C PRO A 211 -12.51 3.07 4.02
N LEU A 212 -12.40 2.32 2.92
CA LEU A 212 -11.90 0.96 2.83
C LEU A 212 -10.51 0.98 2.17
N LEU A 213 -9.50 0.39 2.81
CA LEU A 213 -8.21 0.10 2.16
C LEU A 213 -8.17 -1.34 1.65
N ILE A 214 -7.71 -1.50 0.41
CA ILE A 214 -7.74 -2.77 -0.31
C ILE A 214 -6.34 -3.06 -0.86
N PRO A 215 -5.67 -4.12 -0.39
CA PRO A 215 -4.58 -4.75 -1.11
C PRO A 215 -5.10 -5.40 -2.39
N TYR A 216 -4.46 -5.15 -3.52
CA TYR A 216 -4.81 -5.75 -4.79
C TYR A 216 -3.57 -5.88 -5.69
N ASP A 217 -3.67 -6.63 -6.78
CA ASP A 217 -2.62 -6.73 -7.78
C ASP A 217 -2.85 -5.70 -8.88
N GLU A 218 -1.87 -4.84 -9.11
CA GLU A 218 -1.98 -3.71 -10.03
C GLU A 218 -1.51 -4.08 -11.45
N ASP A 219 -2.32 -3.72 -12.46
CA ASP A 219 -1.93 -3.80 -13.86
C ASP A 219 -1.32 -2.47 -14.39
N PHE A 220 -0.89 -2.46 -15.66
CA PHE A 220 -0.24 -1.30 -16.28
C PHE A 220 -1.14 -0.04 -16.34
N ASN A 221 -2.46 -0.22 -16.36
CA ASN A 221 -3.46 0.86 -16.30
C ASN A 221 -3.92 1.17 -14.87
N HIS A 222 -3.26 0.59 -13.87
CA HIS A 222 -3.57 0.67 -12.44
C HIS A 222 -4.87 -0.02 -11.99
N GLU A 223 -5.57 -0.71 -12.88
CA GLU A 223 -6.74 -1.51 -12.54
C GLU A 223 -6.35 -2.83 -11.84
N PRO A 224 -7.30 -3.50 -11.17
CA PRO A 224 -7.04 -4.79 -10.56
C PRO A 224 -6.82 -5.89 -11.59
N CYS A 225 -5.79 -6.71 -11.36
CA CYS A 225 -5.48 -7.90 -12.13
C CYS A 225 -5.13 -9.07 -11.21
N GLN A 226 -4.74 -10.22 -11.77
CA GLN A 226 -4.40 -11.42 -11.03
C GLN A 226 -2.99 -11.88 -11.44
N ARG A 227 -1.96 -11.38 -10.75
CA ARG A 227 -0.53 -11.64 -11.00
C ARG A 227 0.17 -12.28 -9.80
N LYS A 228 -0.58 -13.04 -9.01
CA LYS A 228 -0.22 -13.78 -7.79
C LYS A 228 0.34 -12.95 -6.65
N GLY A 229 0.16 -11.63 -6.62
CA GLY A 229 0.79 -10.74 -5.66
C GLY A 229 2.11 -10.14 -6.14
N HIS A 230 2.59 -10.50 -7.33
CA HIS A 230 3.86 -9.97 -7.87
C HIS A 230 3.81 -8.45 -8.11
N LYS A 231 2.60 -7.90 -8.25
CA LYS A 231 2.33 -6.47 -8.38
C LYS A 231 1.43 -5.98 -7.24
N ALA A 232 1.55 -6.59 -6.07
CA ALA A 232 0.79 -6.20 -4.90
C ALA A 232 0.96 -4.71 -4.64
N HIS A 233 -0.19 -4.06 -4.52
CA HIS A 233 -0.41 -2.63 -4.40
C HIS A 233 -1.57 -2.37 -3.44
N TRP A 234 -1.79 -1.10 -3.13
CA TRP A 234 -2.86 -0.66 -2.24
C TRP A 234 -3.71 0.41 -2.89
N ALA A 235 -5.01 0.34 -2.65
CA ALA A 235 -5.95 1.37 -3.00
C ALA A 235 -6.79 1.76 -1.79
N VAL A 236 -7.37 2.95 -1.86
CA VAL A 236 -8.45 3.40 -1.00
C VAL A 236 -9.73 3.49 -1.82
N SER A 237 -10.84 3.03 -1.25
CA SER A 237 -12.18 3.31 -1.76
C SER A 237 -12.99 3.98 -0.67
N ALA A 238 -13.67 5.08 -1.01
CA ALA A 238 -14.64 5.74 -0.15
C ALA A 238 -15.94 6.01 -0.90
N GLY A 239 -16.21 5.19 -1.92
CA GLY A 239 -17.41 5.30 -2.73
C GLY A 239 -17.75 4.01 -3.44
N VAL A 240 -19.04 3.82 -3.64
CA VAL A 240 -19.63 2.66 -4.32
C VAL A 240 -20.73 3.13 -5.26
N LEU A 241 -20.78 2.53 -6.43
CA LEU A 241 -21.86 2.69 -7.39
C LEU A 241 -22.67 1.39 -7.44
N LEU A 242 -23.94 1.48 -7.05
CA LEU A 242 -24.85 0.34 -6.97
C LEU A 242 -25.84 0.37 -8.13
N GLY A 243 -25.85 -0.67 -8.96
CA GLY A 243 -26.90 -0.92 -9.94
C GLY A 243 -28.01 -1.76 -9.31
N VAL A 244 -29.18 -1.18 -9.11
CA VAL A 244 -30.34 -1.77 -8.43
C VAL A 244 -31.57 -1.78 -9.35
N GLN A 245 -32.52 -2.68 -9.09
CA GLN A 245 -33.77 -2.77 -9.87
C GLN A 245 -34.74 -1.62 -9.55
N GLY A 246 -34.61 -1.00 -8.38
CA GLY A 246 -35.45 0.11 -7.95
C GLY A 246 -34.75 0.97 -6.90
N VAL A 247 -34.79 2.28 -7.08
CA VAL A 247 -34.31 3.25 -6.09
C VAL A 247 -35.41 3.54 -5.07
N PRO A 248 -35.09 3.61 -3.76
CA PRO A 248 -36.07 4.03 -2.76
C PRO A 248 -36.67 5.41 -3.10
N SER A 249 -37.98 5.57 -2.93
CA SER A 249 -38.69 6.81 -3.29
C SER A 249 -38.32 8.03 -2.42
N LEU A 250 -37.70 7.81 -1.26
CA LEU A 250 -37.34 8.85 -0.30
C LEU A 250 -35.82 8.94 -0.12
N GLY A 251 -35.28 10.15 -0.14
CA GLY A 251 -33.89 10.45 0.22
C GLY A 251 -32.88 10.28 -0.92
N TYR A 252 -33.36 10.15 -2.16
CA TYR A 252 -32.51 10.06 -3.36
C TYR A 252 -33.01 11.04 -4.43
N GLU A 253 -32.08 11.71 -5.10
CA GLU A 253 -32.33 12.65 -6.19
C GLU A 253 -31.61 12.19 -7.45
N GLU A 254 -32.29 12.28 -8.60
CA GLU A 254 -31.70 11.96 -9.89
C GLU A 254 -30.67 13.01 -10.30
N ASP A 255 -29.56 12.59 -10.90
CA ASP A 255 -28.54 13.49 -11.43
C ASP A 255 -29.10 14.27 -12.63
N PRO A 256 -28.98 15.61 -12.64
CA PRO A 256 -29.56 16.43 -13.71
C PRO A 256 -28.88 16.23 -15.08
N GLU A 257 -27.68 15.64 -15.11
CA GLU A 257 -26.89 15.45 -16.33
C GLU A 257 -26.79 13.97 -16.77
N LEU A 258 -27.11 13.04 -15.87
CA LEU A 258 -26.98 11.59 -16.08
C LEU A 258 -28.30 10.90 -15.71
N PRO A 259 -29.25 10.78 -16.65
CA PRO A 259 -30.51 10.10 -16.41
C PRO A 259 -30.30 8.66 -15.90
N GLY A 260 -31.09 8.26 -14.91
CA GLY A 260 -31.00 6.97 -14.24
C GLY A 260 -29.92 6.85 -13.16
N LEU A 261 -29.07 7.88 -12.98
CA LEU A 261 -28.14 7.99 -11.85
C LEU A 261 -28.78 8.77 -10.71
N PHE A 262 -28.67 8.27 -9.49
CA PHE A 262 -29.23 8.86 -8.29
C PHE A 262 -28.14 9.10 -7.25
N HIS A 263 -28.35 10.12 -6.43
CA HIS A 263 -27.48 10.51 -5.32
C HIS A 263 -28.29 10.63 -4.03
N PRO A 264 -27.71 10.39 -2.85
CA PRO A 264 -28.35 10.70 -1.59
C PRO A 264 -28.68 12.20 -1.47
N ALA A 265 -29.93 12.51 -1.17
CA ALA A 265 -30.39 13.89 -1.00
C ALA A 265 -29.84 14.48 0.32
N PRO A 266 -29.09 15.60 0.29
CA PRO A 266 -28.47 16.18 1.48
C PRO A 266 -29.50 16.52 2.58
N GLY A 267 -29.20 16.18 3.83
CA GLY A 267 -30.02 16.57 4.99
C GLY A 267 -31.35 15.82 5.14
N THR A 268 -31.63 14.82 4.31
CA THR A 268 -32.83 13.98 4.42
C THR A 268 -32.52 12.63 5.08
N PRO A 269 -33.39 12.12 5.98
CA PRO A 269 -33.31 10.75 6.44
C PRO A 269 -33.44 9.79 5.26
N ARG A 270 -32.44 8.92 5.07
CA ARG A 270 -32.39 7.97 3.97
C ARG A 270 -32.43 6.54 4.50
N PRO A 271 -33.39 5.69 4.08
CA PRO A 271 -33.22 4.26 4.26
C PRO A 271 -32.02 3.79 3.40
N PRO A 272 -31.19 2.85 3.90
CA PRO A 272 -30.16 2.25 3.06
C PRO A 272 -30.84 1.58 1.86
N PRO A 273 -30.24 1.65 0.65
CA PRO A 273 -30.81 0.95 -0.49
C PRO A 273 -30.69 -0.56 -0.26
N SER A 274 -31.59 -1.35 -0.85
CA SER A 274 -31.41 -2.79 -0.91
C SER A 274 -30.12 -3.07 -1.68
N LEU A 275 -29.13 -3.65 -1.00
CA LEU A 275 -27.87 -4.03 -1.63
C LEU A 275 -28.15 -5.13 -2.67
N PRO A 276 -27.55 -5.08 -3.87
CA PRO A 276 -27.65 -6.18 -4.82
C PRO A 276 -27.18 -7.48 -4.17
N GLU A 277 -28.00 -8.52 -4.15
CA GLU A 277 -27.58 -9.84 -3.63
C GLU A 277 -26.49 -10.45 -4.51
N GLU A 278 -25.61 -11.28 -3.94
CA GLU A 278 -24.57 -11.98 -4.69
C GLU A 278 -25.21 -12.97 -5.67
N GLY A 279 -24.83 -12.91 -6.96
CA GLY A 279 -25.45 -13.70 -8.03
C GLY A 279 -26.81 -13.17 -8.54
N SER A 280 -27.28 -12.03 -8.03
CA SER A 280 -28.48 -11.35 -8.54
C SER A 280 -28.15 -10.47 -9.76
N PRO A 281 -29.17 -10.02 -10.54
CA PRO A 281 -28.93 -9.20 -11.73
C PRO A 281 -28.46 -7.76 -11.44
N GLY A 282 -28.23 -7.37 -10.19
CA GLY A 282 -27.66 -6.05 -9.89
C GLY A 282 -26.17 -5.94 -10.24
N ALA A 283 -25.58 -4.78 -9.99
CA ALA A 283 -24.16 -4.52 -10.26
C ALA A 283 -23.53 -3.69 -9.15
N VAL A 284 -22.25 -3.91 -8.90
CA VAL A 284 -21.49 -3.17 -7.87
C VAL A 284 -20.16 -2.75 -8.45
N TYR A 285 -19.85 -1.46 -8.35
CA TYR A 285 -18.55 -0.92 -8.68
C TYR A 285 -17.98 -0.12 -7.52
N LEU A 286 -16.66 -0.21 -7.32
CA LEU A 286 -15.93 0.60 -6.37
C LEU A 286 -15.37 1.84 -7.05
N LEU A 287 -15.50 2.99 -6.38
CA LEU A 287 -14.72 4.17 -6.70
C LEU A 287 -13.44 4.15 -5.89
N ALA A 288 -12.33 3.94 -6.59
CA ALA A 288 -11.03 3.74 -5.97
C ALA A 288 -10.02 4.81 -6.37
N LYS A 289 -9.10 5.12 -5.45
CA LYS A 289 -7.88 5.91 -5.68
C LYS A 289 -6.67 5.14 -5.20
N GLN A 290 -5.53 5.44 -5.82
CA GLN A 290 -4.24 4.82 -5.52
C GLN A 290 -3.10 5.80 -5.86
N GLY A 291 -1.89 5.56 -5.35
CA GLY A 291 -0.78 6.52 -5.37
C GLY A 291 -0.13 6.82 -6.73
N LYS A 292 -0.59 6.26 -7.85
CA LYS A 292 -0.03 6.44 -9.19
C LYS A 292 -0.96 7.21 -10.12
N SER A 293 -2.13 7.63 -9.65
CA SER A 293 -3.10 8.42 -10.42
C SER A 293 -3.75 9.50 -9.55
N TRP A 294 -4.12 10.60 -10.18
CA TRP A 294 -4.91 11.65 -9.54
C TRP A 294 -6.41 11.39 -9.61
N HIS A 295 -6.82 10.55 -10.58
CA HIS A 295 -8.21 10.35 -10.91
C HIS A 295 -8.78 9.14 -10.17
N TYR A 296 -10.07 9.24 -9.83
CA TYR A 296 -10.84 8.07 -9.48
C TYR A 296 -10.84 7.05 -10.61
N GLN A 297 -10.88 5.77 -10.22
CA GLN A 297 -11.13 4.67 -11.12
C GLN A 297 -12.42 3.96 -10.71
N LEU A 298 -13.10 3.39 -11.70
CA LEU A 298 -14.35 2.65 -11.52
C LEU A 298 -14.07 1.15 -11.74
N TRP A 299 -13.92 0.43 -10.64
CA TRP A 299 -13.56 -0.99 -10.66
C TRP A 299 -14.77 -1.88 -10.42
N ASP A 300 -14.86 -2.96 -11.18
CA ASP A 300 -15.86 -4.00 -10.93
C ASP A 300 -15.56 -4.69 -9.59
N TYR A 301 -16.58 -4.86 -8.74
CA TYR A 301 -16.39 -5.38 -7.39
C TYR A 301 -15.82 -6.81 -7.38
N GLU A 302 -16.27 -7.66 -8.31
CA GLU A 302 -15.81 -9.05 -8.42
C GLU A 302 -14.34 -9.09 -8.85
N GLN A 303 -13.96 -8.22 -9.79
CA GLN A 303 -12.56 -8.09 -10.22
C GLN A 303 -11.63 -7.70 -9.05
N VAL A 304 -12.07 -6.78 -8.18
CA VAL A 304 -11.30 -6.37 -6.99
C VAL A 304 -11.22 -7.51 -5.98
N ARG A 305 -12.35 -8.20 -5.72
CA ARG A 305 -12.38 -9.38 -4.84
C ARG A 305 -11.38 -10.43 -5.29
N ASP A 306 -11.43 -10.80 -6.56
CA ASP A 306 -10.58 -11.86 -7.10
C ASP A 306 -9.10 -11.44 -7.10
N SER A 307 -8.81 -10.17 -7.40
CA SER A 307 -7.45 -9.62 -7.31
C SER A 307 -6.88 -9.66 -5.87
N ASN A 308 -7.71 -9.40 -4.86
CA ASN A 308 -7.34 -9.47 -3.44
C ASN A 308 -7.13 -10.93 -2.95
N LEU A 309 -7.98 -11.86 -3.39
CA LEU A 309 -7.95 -13.27 -2.98
C LEU A 309 -6.75 -14.07 -3.50
N GLN A 310 -6.03 -13.53 -4.47
CA GLN A 310 -4.91 -14.23 -5.12
C GLN A 310 -3.52 -13.68 -4.75
N LEU A 311 -3.44 -12.71 -3.83
CA LEU A 311 -2.19 -12.10 -3.37
C LEU A 311 -1.35 -13.07 -2.52
N THR A 312 -0.69 -14.02 -3.17
CA THR A 312 -0.10 -15.20 -2.53
C THR A 312 1.42 -15.12 -2.47
N ASP A 313 2.04 -14.66 -3.55
CA ASP A 313 3.48 -14.74 -3.78
C ASP A 313 4.16 -13.37 -3.60
N PHE A 314 5.33 -13.40 -2.97
CA PHE A 314 6.25 -12.26 -3.00
C PHE A 314 6.90 -12.15 -4.38
N SER A 315 6.96 -10.92 -4.90
CA SER A 315 7.47 -10.65 -6.25
C SER A 315 8.92 -11.14 -6.43
N PRO A 316 9.22 -12.01 -7.42
CA PRO A 316 10.59 -12.46 -7.68
C PRO A 316 11.54 -11.31 -8.01
N SER A 317 11.06 -10.25 -8.67
CA SER A 317 11.88 -9.07 -8.95
C SER A 317 12.24 -8.30 -7.68
N ARG A 318 11.34 -8.22 -6.69
CA ARG A 318 11.63 -7.61 -5.39
C ARG A 318 12.60 -8.48 -4.60
N ALA A 319 12.45 -9.81 -4.66
CA ALA A 319 13.37 -10.73 -4.00
C ALA A 319 14.82 -10.64 -4.55
N ALA A 320 14.97 -10.25 -5.81
CA ALA A 320 16.26 -10.19 -6.49
C ALA A 320 16.89 -8.79 -6.55
N ASP A 321 16.22 -7.74 -6.02
CA ASP A 321 16.71 -6.35 -6.19
C ASP A 321 17.70 -5.90 -5.10
N GLY A 322 18.01 -6.77 -4.14
CA GLY A 322 18.98 -6.52 -3.08
C GLY A 322 18.49 -5.56 -2.00
N ARG A 323 17.21 -5.20 -2.00
CA ARG A 323 16.61 -4.34 -0.98
C ARG A 323 16.02 -5.16 0.18
N GLU A 324 15.96 -4.51 1.34
CA GLU A 324 15.28 -5.07 2.50
C GLU A 324 13.78 -4.77 2.45
N TYR A 325 12.98 -5.75 2.83
CA TYR A 325 11.52 -5.68 2.86
C TYR A 325 10.99 -6.25 4.16
N VAL A 326 10.07 -5.52 4.80
CA VAL A 326 9.32 -6.05 5.93
C VAL A 326 8.15 -6.87 5.40
N VAL A 327 8.28 -8.19 5.43
CA VAL A 327 7.23 -9.14 5.02
C VAL A 327 6.83 -9.99 6.24
N PRO A 328 5.53 -10.14 6.55
CA PRO A 328 5.08 -10.96 7.67
C PRO A 328 5.55 -12.43 7.58
N VAL A 329 5.58 -13.09 8.74
CA VAL A 329 5.71 -14.55 8.78
C VAL A 329 4.55 -15.17 8.00
N GLY A 330 4.88 -16.08 7.07
CA GLY A 330 3.91 -16.62 6.11
C GLY A 330 3.79 -15.83 4.80
N GLY A 331 4.62 -14.80 4.61
CA GLY A 331 4.77 -14.10 3.34
C GLY A 331 3.63 -13.13 3.01
N VAL A 332 3.55 -12.75 1.74
CA VAL A 332 2.49 -11.88 1.20
C VAL A 332 1.11 -12.51 1.42
N GLN A 333 1.01 -13.84 1.27
CA GLN A 333 -0.24 -14.54 1.53
C GLN A 333 -0.78 -14.29 2.93
N ALA A 334 0.04 -14.46 3.97
CA ALA A 334 -0.39 -14.26 5.34
C ALA A 334 -0.68 -12.78 5.66
N GLY A 335 -0.03 -11.85 4.97
CA GLY A 335 -0.14 -10.42 5.24
C GLY A 335 -1.25 -9.69 4.48
N LEU A 336 -1.58 -10.09 3.25
CA LEU A 336 -2.47 -9.37 2.34
C LEU A 336 -3.62 -10.20 1.73
N CYS A 337 -3.40 -11.50 1.50
CA CYS A 337 -4.36 -12.34 0.78
C CYS A 337 -5.70 -12.41 1.49
N GLY A 338 -6.78 -12.05 0.77
CA GLY A 338 -8.12 -12.10 1.33
C GLY A 338 -8.29 -11.19 2.56
N GLN A 339 -7.46 -10.15 2.70
CA GLN A 339 -7.55 -9.19 3.80
C GLN A 339 -7.83 -7.79 3.26
N ALA A 340 -8.57 -7.02 4.03
CA ALA A 340 -8.87 -5.62 3.74
C ALA A 340 -9.08 -4.85 5.05
N LEU A 341 -9.03 -3.52 5.01
CA LEU A 341 -9.12 -2.69 6.21
C LEU A 341 -10.30 -1.71 6.12
N LEU A 342 -11.24 -1.84 7.04
CA LEU A 342 -12.30 -0.87 7.25
C LEU A 342 -11.85 0.15 8.29
N LEU A 343 -11.95 1.44 7.96
CA LEU A 343 -11.55 2.52 8.85
C LEU A 343 -12.76 3.40 9.20
N ARG A 344 -12.90 3.78 10.47
CA ARG A 344 -13.98 4.68 10.92
C ARG A 344 -13.39 5.81 11.77
N PRO A 345 -13.98 7.01 11.75
CA PRO A 345 -13.65 8.04 12.73
C PRO A 345 -13.79 7.47 14.15
N GLN A 346 -12.96 7.93 15.08
CA GLN A 346 -13.17 7.57 16.47
C GLN A 346 -14.45 8.25 16.97
N ASP A 347 -15.32 7.49 17.65
CA ASP A 347 -16.49 8.06 18.28
C ASP A 347 -16.02 9.19 19.21
N SER A 348 -16.40 10.43 18.89
CA SER A 348 -16.33 11.54 19.83
C SER A 348 -17.19 11.12 21.01
N GLY A 349 -16.55 10.67 22.09
CA GLY A 349 -17.25 10.24 23.30
C GLY A 349 -18.33 11.25 23.65
N ARG A 350 -19.58 10.77 23.74
CA ARG A 350 -20.66 11.55 24.31
C ARG A 350 -20.38 11.87 25.77
#